data_AF-A0A258C593-F1
#
_entry.id   AF-A0A258C593-F1
#
_cell.length_a   1.000
_cell.length_b   1.000
_cell.length_c   1.000
_cell.angle_alpha   90.00
_cell.angle_beta   90.00
_cell.angle_gamma   90.00
#
_symmetry.space_group_name_H-M   'P 1'
#
loop_
_entity.id
_entity.type
_entity.pdbx_description
1 polymer ?
#
loop_
_entity_poly.entity_id
_entity_poly.type
_entity_poly.pdbx_seq_one_letter_code
_entity_poly.pdbx_strand_id
1 'polypeptide(L)'
;AFPNGQRGLGIAITRQPGENVIEIADSIRAALPSLTASLPATTKVEVLNDRTRTIRASVHEVEMTLIITLVLVVLVMGLFLRQVSATLIVASVLGSSLIATFAAMYVLGFSLNNLTLVSLVIAVGFVVDDAIVVVENIHRHLELGEDSRTAALKGAGEIGFTVLSITLSLIAAFIPLLFMDGIVGRLFFEFAVTITVSLLISVVMSLTLAPMLAARFMKAPKHRDTSKDFSMRLQNGYDRALQVVLRHQKLTLVGFFVTVAIAVAGYIYIPKGFFPLQDTAFVIGQTQAAEDISYNDMMAKHMELAKIIGEDPAVQGFNTAIGGGGWSNGRFWIVLKDRGDRDVSSEEFINRIRPKVSHIPGINLSLRSAQDINLSAGSGSAQYVYVLKGQDYDALSLWSERMTQAMNDSRTFSDVRHNLQLGARMQAVTIDRVA
;
A
#
# COMPACT_ATOMS: atom_id res chain seq x y z
N ALA A 1 12.13 30.05 -7.22
CA ALA A 1 10.91 29.31 -6.83
C ALA A 1 10.06 30.24 -5.97
N PHE A 2 8.79 29.90 -5.74
CA PHE A 2 7.87 30.72 -4.96
C PHE A 2 7.20 29.90 -3.87
N PRO A 3 7.90 29.59 -2.76
CA PRO A 3 7.29 28.98 -1.60
C PRO A 3 6.20 29.90 -1.03
N ASN A 4 4.99 29.38 -0.85
CA ASN A 4 3.82 30.08 -0.34
C ASN A 4 3.57 31.45 -1.01
N GLY A 5 3.89 31.56 -2.31
CA GLY A 5 3.71 32.80 -3.08
C GLY A 5 4.76 33.89 -2.84
N GLN A 6 5.82 33.63 -2.06
CA GLN A 6 6.92 34.57 -1.82
C GLN A 6 8.18 34.13 -2.56
N ARG A 7 9.05 35.07 -2.96
CA ARG A 7 10.32 34.71 -3.61
C ARG A 7 11.19 33.92 -2.65
N GLY A 8 11.63 32.74 -3.08
CA GLY A 8 12.49 31.88 -2.27
C GLY A 8 13.21 30.80 -3.07
N LEU A 9 13.99 30.01 -2.33
CA LEU A 9 14.74 28.87 -2.85
C LEU A 9 14.11 27.59 -2.31
N GLY A 10 13.74 26.68 -3.22
CA GLY A 10 13.32 25.32 -2.87
C GLY A 10 14.48 24.37 -3.10
N ILE A 11 14.87 23.62 -2.08
CA ILE A 11 15.90 22.57 -2.18
C ILE A 11 15.17 21.23 -2.14
N ALA A 12 15.31 20.44 -3.20
CA ALA A 12 14.77 19.09 -3.26
C ALA A 12 15.88 18.09 -2.93
N ILE A 13 15.63 17.23 -1.95
CA ILE A 13 16.55 16.18 -1.55
C ILE A 13 16.03 14.85 -2.10
N THR A 14 16.86 14.17 -2.88
CA THR A 14 16.55 12.87 -3.46
C THR A 14 17.43 11.80 -2.81
N ARG A 15 16.81 10.72 -2.32
CA ARG A 15 17.53 9.57 -1.79
C ARG A 15 18.32 8.84 -2.89
N GLN A 16 19.41 8.22 -2.50
CA GLN A 16 20.09 7.24 -3.35
C GLN A 16 19.32 5.90 -3.34
N PRO A 17 19.44 5.08 -4.40
CA PRO A 17 18.83 3.75 -4.44
C PRO A 17 19.35 2.87 -3.28
N GLY A 18 18.45 2.11 -2.64
CA GLY A 18 18.81 1.19 -1.54
C GLY A 18 18.88 1.82 -0.14
N GLU A 19 18.94 3.15 -0.05
CA GLU A 19 19.08 3.84 1.24
C GLU A 19 17.76 4.02 2.00
N ASN A 20 17.87 4.06 3.33
CA ASN A 20 16.76 4.24 4.25
C ASN A 20 16.30 5.71 4.29
N VAL A 21 15.04 5.94 3.91
CA VAL A 21 14.45 7.29 3.84
C VAL A 21 14.32 7.94 5.22
N ILE A 22 14.00 7.15 6.25
CA ILE A 22 13.81 7.63 7.62
C ILE A 22 15.14 8.11 8.20
N GLU A 23 16.18 7.29 8.07
CA GLU A 23 17.52 7.62 8.57
C GLU A 23 18.11 8.87 7.91
N ILE A 24 17.95 8.99 6.59
CA ILE A 24 18.37 10.19 5.84
C ILE A 24 17.63 11.43 6.36
N ALA A 25 16.30 11.35 6.51
CA ALA A 25 15.51 12.48 6.97
C ALA A 25 15.86 12.90 8.40
N ASP A 26 16.10 11.93 9.30
CA ASP A 26 16.50 12.19 10.68
C ASP A 26 17.89 12.84 10.73
N SER A 27 18.82 12.37 9.91
CA SER A 27 20.16 12.96 9.77
C SER A 27 20.08 14.40 9.26
N ILE A 28 19.23 14.67 8.27
CA ILE A 28 18.99 16.03 7.76
C ILE A 28 18.37 16.91 8.85
N ARG A 29 17.36 16.41 9.57
CA ARG A 29 16.71 17.15 10.68
C ARG A 29 17.68 17.45 11.81
N ALA A 30 18.61 16.54 12.13
CA ALA A 30 19.64 16.75 13.13
C ALA A 30 20.68 17.80 12.70
N ALA A 31 21.03 17.84 11.40
CA ALA A 31 21.96 18.82 10.85
C ALA A 31 21.31 20.19 10.58
N LEU A 32 19.99 20.26 10.41
CA LEU A 32 19.29 21.48 10.01
C LEU A 32 19.50 22.66 10.98
N PRO A 33 19.47 22.50 12.32
CA PRO A 33 19.71 23.60 13.25
C PRO A 33 21.10 24.21 13.13
N SER A 34 22.15 23.38 12.98
CA SER A 34 23.53 23.87 12.85
C SER A 34 23.75 24.55 11.49
N LEU A 35 23.16 24.03 10.43
CA LEU A 35 23.14 24.68 9.11
C LEU A 35 22.34 25.98 9.11
N THR A 36 21.26 26.06 9.89
CA THR A 36 20.46 27.29 10.01
C THR A 36 21.21 28.36 10.81
N ALA A 37 21.98 27.96 11.83
CA ALA A 37 22.78 28.87 12.64
C ALA A 37 23.97 29.49 11.87
N SER A 38 24.47 28.84 10.82
CA SER A 38 25.53 29.38 9.96
C SER A 38 25.01 30.32 8.87
N LEU A 39 23.70 30.38 8.67
CA LEU A 39 23.07 31.30 7.73
C LEU A 39 22.86 32.68 8.38
N PRO A 40 22.80 33.76 7.57
CA PRO A 40 22.45 35.08 8.07
C PRO A 40 21.08 35.07 8.77
N ALA A 41 20.93 35.85 9.85
CA ALA A 41 19.69 35.93 10.64
C ALA A 41 18.45 36.35 9.84
N THR A 42 18.63 36.91 8.64
CA THR A 42 17.56 37.27 7.70
C THR A 42 17.00 36.08 6.91
N THR A 43 17.64 34.91 7.00
CA THR A 43 17.25 33.71 6.23
C THR A 43 16.35 32.80 7.07
N LYS A 44 15.12 32.58 6.61
CA LYS A 44 14.20 31.62 7.23
C LYS A 44 14.23 30.31 6.47
N VAL A 45 14.53 29.22 7.16
CA VAL A 45 14.53 27.86 6.59
C VAL A 45 13.29 27.13 7.10
N GLU A 46 12.47 26.64 6.17
CA GLU A 46 11.25 25.88 6.48
C GLU A 46 11.24 24.56 5.70
N VAL A 47 10.83 23.48 6.36
CA VAL A 47 10.63 22.19 5.71
C VAL A 47 9.23 22.18 5.08
N LEU A 48 9.18 22.24 3.75
CA LEU A 48 7.91 22.24 3.03
C LEU A 48 7.22 20.87 3.11
N ASN A 49 7.92 19.81 2.73
CA ASN A 49 7.38 18.44 2.69
C ASN A 49 8.34 17.46 3.36
N ASP A 50 7.79 16.55 4.17
CA ASP A 50 8.51 15.42 4.72
C ASP A 50 7.74 14.12 4.44
N ARG A 51 8.28 13.31 3.53
CA ARG A 51 7.71 12.02 3.15
C ARG A 51 7.77 10.99 4.27
N THR A 52 8.63 11.16 5.27
CA THR A 52 8.72 10.20 6.37
C THR A 52 7.49 10.20 7.27
N ARG A 53 6.67 11.26 7.25
CA ARG A 53 5.39 11.31 7.98
C ARG A 53 4.48 10.14 7.59
N THR A 54 4.23 9.96 6.29
CA THR A 54 3.38 8.88 5.79
C THR A 54 4.01 7.51 6.01
N ILE A 55 5.34 7.38 5.86
CA ILE A 55 6.05 6.12 6.11
C ILE A 55 5.93 5.73 7.59
N ARG A 56 6.24 6.64 8.52
CA ARG A 56 6.13 6.39 9.97
C ARG A 56 4.69 6.09 10.39
N ALA A 57 3.71 6.81 9.84
CA ALA A 57 2.30 6.55 10.10
C ALA A 57 1.89 5.15 9.62
N SER A 58 2.31 4.74 8.41
CA SER A 58 2.01 3.40 7.86
C SER A 58 2.64 2.29 8.70
N VAL A 59 3.89 2.47 9.15
CA VAL A 59 4.56 1.51 10.03
C VAL A 59 3.83 1.40 11.38
N HIS A 60 3.44 2.54 11.98
CA HIS A 60 2.71 2.56 13.23
C HIS A 60 1.32 1.93 13.11
N GLU A 61 0.61 2.17 12.00
CA GLU A 61 -0.69 1.54 11.74
C GLU A 61 -0.56 0.02 11.63
N VAL A 62 0.49 -0.48 10.98
CA VAL A 62 0.73 -1.93 10.92
C VAL A 62 1.12 -2.49 12.28
N GLU A 63 1.99 -1.82 13.03
CA GLU A 63 2.35 -2.21 14.40
C GLU A 63 1.10 -2.34 15.28
N MET A 64 0.23 -1.33 15.26
CA MET A 64 -1.04 -1.33 15.95
C MET A 64 -1.94 -2.47 15.47
N THR A 65 -2.04 -2.68 14.15
CA THR A 65 -2.83 -3.76 13.57
C THR A 65 -2.33 -5.14 14.00
N LEU A 66 -1.02 -5.34 14.06
CA LEU A 66 -0.41 -6.59 14.56
C LEU A 66 -0.74 -6.83 16.03
N ILE A 67 -0.66 -5.79 16.87
CA ILE A 67 -1.01 -5.87 18.29
C ILE A 67 -2.51 -6.20 18.45
N ILE A 68 -3.39 -5.49 17.74
CA ILE A 68 -4.83 -5.74 17.75
C ILE A 68 -5.12 -7.17 17.30
N THR A 69 -4.49 -7.62 16.23
CA THR A 69 -4.66 -8.99 15.70
C THR A 69 -4.21 -10.03 16.73
N LEU A 70 -3.05 -9.85 17.35
CA LEU A 70 -2.54 -10.71 18.40
C LEU A 70 -3.51 -10.79 19.59
N VAL A 71 -3.98 -9.64 20.09
CA VAL A 71 -4.93 -9.58 21.21
C VAL A 71 -6.26 -10.25 20.84
N LEU A 72 -6.77 -9.98 19.63
CA LEU A 72 -8.03 -10.54 19.16
C LEU A 72 -7.95 -12.06 19.02
N VAL A 73 -6.87 -12.57 18.42
CA VAL A 73 -6.60 -14.01 18.33
C VAL A 73 -6.57 -14.64 19.72
N VAL A 74 -5.81 -14.05 20.65
CA VAL A 74 -5.69 -14.55 22.03
C VAL A 74 -7.05 -14.55 22.75
N LEU A 75 -7.86 -13.50 22.56
CA LEU A 75 -9.18 -13.39 23.16
C LEU A 75 -10.15 -14.44 22.61
N VAL A 76 -10.24 -14.55 21.28
CA VAL A 76 -11.07 -15.56 20.61
C VAL A 76 -10.65 -16.96 21.04
N MET A 77 -9.34 -17.24 21.08
CA MET A 77 -8.81 -18.51 21.57
C MET A 77 -9.14 -18.80 23.03
N GLY A 78 -9.00 -17.80 23.90
CA GLY A 78 -9.41 -17.91 25.30
C GLY A 78 -10.90 -18.22 25.45
N LEU A 79 -11.74 -17.68 24.57
CA LEU A 79 -13.18 -17.92 24.57
C LEU A 79 -13.54 -19.36 24.13
N PHE A 80 -12.85 -19.90 23.13
CA PHE A 80 -13.09 -21.26 22.61
C PHE A 80 -12.47 -22.35 23.49
N LEU A 81 -11.17 -22.24 23.80
CA LEU A 81 -10.44 -23.28 24.55
C LEU A 81 -10.69 -23.20 26.06
N ARG A 82 -11.07 -22.02 26.59
CA ARG A 82 -11.37 -21.76 28.02
C ARG A 82 -10.33 -22.25 29.03
N GLN A 83 -9.12 -22.48 28.54
CA GLN A 83 -7.99 -22.90 29.33
C GLN A 83 -6.86 -21.90 29.11
N VAL A 84 -6.55 -21.13 30.14
CA VAL A 84 -5.52 -20.07 30.10
C VAL A 84 -4.18 -20.62 29.63
N SER A 85 -3.81 -21.86 30.01
CA SER A 85 -2.57 -22.47 29.54
C SER A 85 -2.56 -22.69 28.03
N ALA A 86 -3.66 -23.17 27.43
CA ALA A 86 -3.74 -23.39 25.99
C ALA A 86 -3.64 -22.07 25.23
N THR A 87 -4.32 -21.03 25.71
CA THR A 87 -4.24 -19.68 25.15
C THR A 87 -2.83 -19.09 25.23
N LEU A 88 -2.13 -19.24 26.37
CA LEU A 88 -0.75 -18.76 26.54
C LEU A 88 0.24 -19.52 25.65
N ILE A 89 0.02 -20.81 25.39
CA ILE A 89 0.83 -21.59 24.46
C ILE A 89 0.70 -21.03 23.05
N VAL A 90 -0.52 -20.84 22.55
CA VAL A 90 -0.77 -20.27 21.21
C VAL A 90 -0.15 -18.87 21.11
N ALA A 91 -0.33 -18.02 22.12
CA ALA A 91 0.29 -16.68 22.16
C ALA A 91 1.83 -16.74 22.09
N SER A 92 2.44 -17.69 22.79
CA SER A 92 3.91 -17.87 22.81
C SER A 92 4.43 -18.38 21.47
N VAL A 93 3.70 -19.30 20.82
CA VAL A 93 4.02 -19.82 19.50
C VAL A 93 3.93 -18.71 18.45
N LEU A 94 2.85 -17.92 18.48
CA LEU A 94 2.68 -16.79 17.58
C LEU A 94 3.79 -15.74 17.75
N GLY A 95 4.05 -15.32 18.99
CA GLY A 95 5.08 -14.31 19.28
C GLY A 95 6.48 -14.76 18.84
N SER A 96 6.84 -16.01 19.14
CA SER A 96 8.14 -16.55 18.73
C SER A 96 8.25 -16.76 17.21
N SER A 97 7.17 -17.18 16.53
CA SER A 97 7.11 -17.30 15.06
C SER A 97 7.32 -15.94 14.38
N LEU A 98 6.69 -14.88 14.90
CA LEU A 98 6.85 -13.53 14.36
C LEU A 98 8.29 -13.02 14.54
N ILE A 99 8.90 -13.21 15.71
CA ILE A 99 10.30 -12.86 15.97
C ILE A 99 11.24 -13.63 15.03
N ALA A 100 11.01 -14.93 14.86
CA ALA A 100 11.80 -15.75 13.94
C ALA A 100 11.62 -15.31 12.47
N THR A 101 10.42 -14.87 12.09
CA THR A 101 10.16 -14.31 10.75
C THR A 101 10.95 -13.02 10.54
N PHE A 102 10.95 -12.10 11.51
CA PHE A 102 11.80 -10.90 11.45
C PHE A 102 13.29 -11.22 11.35
N ALA A 103 13.76 -12.23 12.11
CA ALA A 103 15.15 -12.68 12.03
C ALA A 103 15.49 -13.24 10.64
N ALA A 104 14.59 -14.02 10.04
CA ALA A 104 14.79 -14.55 8.70
C ALA A 104 14.77 -13.45 7.63
N MET A 105 13.87 -12.47 7.75
CA MET A 105 13.84 -11.28 6.87
C MET A 105 15.16 -10.49 6.95
N TYR A 106 15.71 -10.33 8.15
CA TYR A 106 17.00 -9.67 8.36
C TYR A 106 18.14 -10.41 7.65
N VAL A 107 18.18 -11.74 7.75
CA VAL A 107 19.19 -12.58 7.05
C VAL A 107 19.03 -12.51 5.53
N LEU A 108 17.80 -12.39 5.03
CA LEU A 108 17.50 -12.24 3.60
C LEU A 108 17.74 -10.82 3.08
N GLY A 109 18.07 -9.87 3.95
CA GLY A 109 18.29 -8.46 3.57
C GLY A 109 17.00 -7.74 3.17
N PHE A 110 15.84 -8.21 3.60
CA PHE A 110 14.55 -7.58 3.29
C PHE A 110 14.29 -6.38 4.19
N SER A 111 13.72 -5.34 3.59
CA SER A 111 13.31 -4.14 4.31
C SER A 111 11.90 -4.29 4.91
N LEU A 112 11.64 -3.57 5.99
CA LEU A 112 10.27 -3.35 6.45
C LEU A 112 9.64 -2.24 5.59
N ASN A 113 8.75 -2.65 4.71
CA ASN A 113 8.00 -1.77 3.81
C ASN A 113 6.53 -2.21 3.80
N ASN A 114 5.68 -1.43 3.13
CA ASN A 114 4.23 -1.66 3.15
C ASN A 114 3.84 -3.07 2.67
N LEU A 115 4.57 -3.67 1.71
CA LEU A 115 4.26 -5.01 1.20
C LEU A 115 4.70 -6.11 2.16
N THR A 116 5.92 -6.04 2.70
CA THR A 116 6.39 -7.01 3.69
C THR A 116 5.56 -6.93 4.98
N LEU A 117 5.14 -5.73 5.38
CA LEU A 117 4.23 -5.52 6.50
C LEU A 117 2.85 -6.15 6.29
N VAL A 118 2.22 -5.96 5.11
CA VAL A 118 0.96 -6.65 4.78
C VAL A 118 1.14 -8.17 4.79
N SER A 119 2.27 -8.68 4.28
CA SER A 119 2.56 -10.11 4.31
C SER A 119 2.63 -10.66 5.73
N LEU A 120 3.20 -9.90 6.68
CA LEU A 120 3.27 -10.29 8.09
C LEU A 120 1.89 -10.31 8.75
N VAL A 121 1.05 -9.30 8.48
CA VAL A 121 -0.32 -9.26 9.01
C VAL A 121 -1.13 -10.46 8.52
N ILE A 122 -1.04 -10.81 7.24
CA ILE A 122 -1.71 -12.00 6.69
C ILE A 122 -1.10 -13.28 7.27
N ALA A 123 0.23 -13.36 7.37
CA ALA A 123 0.93 -14.51 7.90
C ALA A 123 0.53 -14.81 9.35
N VAL A 124 0.29 -13.79 10.18
CA VAL A 124 -0.21 -13.98 11.55
C VAL A 124 -1.49 -14.84 11.56
N GLY A 125 -2.43 -14.61 10.64
CA GLY A 125 -3.64 -15.44 10.54
C GLY A 125 -3.33 -16.91 10.27
N PHE A 126 -2.48 -17.18 9.28
CA PHE A 126 -2.09 -18.55 8.92
C PHE A 126 -1.25 -19.23 10.01
N VAL A 127 -0.35 -18.49 10.66
CA VAL A 127 0.51 -19.00 11.74
C VAL A 127 -0.32 -19.46 12.93
N VAL A 128 -1.38 -18.69 13.22
CA VAL A 128 -2.31 -18.98 14.31
C VAL A 128 -3.08 -20.26 14.02
N ASP A 129 -3.63 -20.42 12.83
CA ASP A 129 -4.42 -21.60 12.47
C ASP A 129 -3.64 -22.91 12.69
N ASP A 130 -2.37 -22.97 12.28
CA ASP A 130 -1.52 -24.17 12.48
C ASP A 130 -1.37 -24.52 13.97
N ALA A 131 -1.08 -23.51 14.81
CA ALA A 131 -0.87 -23.70 16.23
C ALA A 131 -2.18 -24.09 16.95
N ILE A 132 -3.29 -23.49 16.55
CA ILE A 132 -4.62 -23.77 17.11
C ILE A 132 -4.99 -25.22 16.88
N VAL A 133 -4.91 -25.69 15.64
CA VAL A 133 -5.34 -27.05 15.27
C VAL A 133 -4.55 -28.11 16.04
N VAL A 134 -3.24 -27.90 16.24
CA VAL A 134 -2.41 -28.79 17.06
C VAL A 134 -2.81 -28.73 18.54
N VAL A 135 -2.93 -27.53 19.12
CA VAL A 135 -3.26 -27.37 20.56
C VAL A 135 -4.67 -27.87 20.88
N GLU A 136 -5.65 -27.63 20.01
CA GLU A 136 -7.01 -28.12 20.13
C GLU A 136 -7.05 -29.66 20.15
N ASN A 137 -6.26 -30.31 19.29
CA ASN A 137 -6.22 -31.77 19.27
C ASN A 137 -5.56 -32.35 20.54
N ILE A 138 -4.47 -31.72 21.01
CA ILE A 138 -3.87 -32.11 22.28
C ILE A 138 -4.87 -31.91 23.42
N HIS A 139 -5.64 -30.82 23.40
CA HIS A 139 -6.69 -30.55 24.37
C HIS A 139 -7.78 -31.64 24.35
N ARG A 140 -8.21 -32.08 23.16
CA ARG A 140 -9.13 -33.21 22.99
C ARG A 140 -8.61 -34.50 23.62
N HIS A 141 -7.34 -34.85 23.42
CA HIS A 141 -6.74 -36.03 24.06
C HIS A 141 -6.65 -35.91 25.59
N LEU A 142 -6.40 -34.71 26.11
CA LEU A 142 -6.46 -34.43 27.54
C LEU A 142 -7.88 -34.60 28.11
N GLU A 143 -8.91 -34.18 27.38
CA GLU A 143 -10.32 -34.39 27.76
C GLU A 143 -10.71 -35.87 27.77
N LEU A 144 -10.12 -36.67 26.89
CA LEU A 144 -10.27 -38.14 26.86
C LEU A 144 -9.51 -38.85 28.01
N GLY A 145 -8.82 -38.11 28.87
CA GLY A 145 -8.17 -38.63 30.08
C GLY A 145 -6.71 -39.05 29.91
N GLU A 146 -6.06 -38.69 28.80
CA GLU A 146 -4.64 -38.98 28.60
C GLU A 146 -3.73 -38.05 29.43
N ASP A 147 -2.53 -38.53 29.77
CA ASP A 147 -1.50 -37.70 30.40
C ASP A 147 -0.98 -36.62 29.42
N SER A 148 -0.59 -35.45 29.93
CA SER A 148 -0.15 -34.29 29.15
C SER A 148 0.93 -34.62 28.12
N ARG A 149 1.89 -35.50 28.47
CA ARG A 149 2.95 -35.87 27.53
C ARG A 149 2.43 -36.79 26.42
N THR A 150 1.58 -37.75 26.75
CA THR A 150 1.00 -38.68 25.77
C THR A 150 0.04 -37.96 24.84
N ALA A 151 -0.81 -37.10 25.38
CA ALA A 151 -1.73 -36.26 24.63
C ALA A 151 -0.97 -35.35 23.64
N ALA A 152 0.15 -34.77 24.06
CA ALA A 152 0.98 -33.92 23.19
C ALA A 152 1.59 -34.71 22.01
N LEU A 153 2.13 -35.90 22.29
CA LEU A 153 2.75 -36.74 21.25
C LEU A 153 1.71 -37.29 20.27
N LYS A 154 0.58 -37.81 20.75
CA LYS A 154 -0.49 -38.31 19.90
C LYS A 154 -1.16 -37.17 19.12
N GLY A 155 -1.49 -36.08 19.81
CA GLY A 155 -2.15 -34.93 19.22
C GLY A 155 -1.34 -34.33 18.06
N ALA A 156 -0.03 -34.16 18.25
CA ALA A 156 0.87 -33.71 17.20
C ALA A 156 1.09 -34.76 16.10
N GLY A 157 1.15 -36.05 16.45
CA GLY A 157 1.34 -37.14 15.48
C GLY A 157 0.15 -37.33 14.53
N GLU A 158 -1.08 -37.17 15.02
CA GLU A 158 -2.30 -37.28 14.20
C GLU A 158 -2.44 -36.13 13.20
N ILE A 159 -2.05 -34.92 13.61
CA ILE A 159 -2.31 -33.69 12.86
C ILE A 159 -1.10 -33.20 12.08
N GLY A 160 0.11 -33.64 12.43
CA GLY A 160 1.34 -33.13 11.83
C GLY A 160 1.37 -33.24 10.30
N PHE A 161 0.90 -34.36 9.74
CA PHE A 161 0.80 -34.53 8.29
C PHE A 161 -0.21 -33.56 7.67
N THR A 162 -1.35 -33.35 8.32
CA THR A 162 -2.41 -32.44 7.85
C THR A 162 -1.92 -31.00 7.83
N VAL A 163 -1.29 -30.53 8.92
CA VAL A 163 -0.73 -29.17 9.01
C VAL A 163 0.35 -28.98 7.94
N LEU A 164 1.31 -29.89 7.83
CA LEU A 164 2.36 -29.81 6.81
C LEU A 164 1.77 -29.76 5.38
N SER A 165 0.75 -30.57 5.10
CA SER A 165 0.12 -30.63 3.78
C SER A 165 -0.64 -29.34 3.44
N ILE A 166 -1.37 -28.77 4.40
CA ILE A 166 -2.08 -27.49 4.24
C ILE A 166 -1.07 -26.37 3.99
N THR A 167 -0.01 -26.28 4.79
CA THR A 167 1.00 -25.24 4.65
C THR A 167 1.74 -25.34 3.32
N LEU A 168 2.17 -26.55 2.90
CA LEU A 168 2.83 -26.73 1.60
C LEU A 168 1.91 -26.37 0.44
N SER A 169 0.61 -26.69 0.54
CA SER A 169 -0.38 -26.30 -0.46
C SER A 169 -0.54 -24.78 -0.52
N LEU A 170 -0.53 -24.10 0.63
CA LEU A 170 -0.60 -22.65 0.71
C LEU A 170 0.65 -21.99 0.13
N ILE A 171 1.85 -22.51 0.45
CA ILE A 171 3.11 -22.06 -0.16
C ILE A 171 3.06 -22.24 -1.68
N ALA A 172 2.55 -23.38 -2.16
CA ALA A 172 2.41 -23.66 -3.59
C ALA A 172 1.52 -22.63 -4.31
N ALA A 173 0.47 -22.12 -3.64
CA ALA A 173 -0.37 -21.06 -4.18
C ALA A 173 0.36 -19.72 -4.38
N PHE A 174 1.44 -19.47 -3.63
CA PHE A 174 2.26 -18.26 -3.76
C PHE A 174 3.44 -18.41 -4.72
N ILE A 175 3.81 -19.63 -5.13
CA ILE A 175 4.92 -19.87 -6.08
C ILE A 175 4.79 -19.04 -7.36
N PRO A 176 3.61 -18.90 -8.00
CA PRO A 176 3.49 -18.10 -9.22
C PRO A 176 3.93 -16.63 -9.04
N LEU A 177 3.78 -16.05 -7.83
CA LEU A 177 4.21 -14.68 -7.57
C LEU A 177 5.73 -14.52 -7.62
N LEU A 178 6.49 -15.57 -7.29
CA LEU A 178 7.96 -15.57 -7.36
C LEU A 178 8.48 -15.53 -8.81
N PHE A 179 7.66 -15.98 -9.76
CA PHE A 179 7.99 -16.01 -11.19
C PHE A 179 7.38 -14.84 -11.97
N MET A 180 6.76 -13.87 -11.29
CA MET A 180 6.27 -12.67 -11.96
C MET A 180 7.46 -11.81 -12.43
N ASP A 181 7.42 -11.40 -13.69
CA ASP A 181 8.44 -10.54 -14.27
C ASP A 181 8.21 -9.05 -13.97
N GLY A 182 9.23 -8.26 -14.27
CA GLY A 182 9.16 -6.81 -14.23
C GLY A 182 9.14 -6.24 -12.81
N ILE A 183 8.66 -4.99 -12.70
CA ILE A 183 8.72 -4.27 -11.42
C ILE A 183 7.66 -4.79 -10.44
N VAL A 184 6.51 -5.25 -10.95
CA VAL A 184 5.49 -5.92 -10.15
C VAL A 184 6.07 -7.17 -9.49
N GLY A 185 6.79 -7.99 -10.25
CA GLY A 185 7.52 -9.15 -9.72
C GLY A 185 8.44 -8.80 -8.56
N ARG A 186 9.26 -7.76 -8.71
CA ARG A 186 10.17 -7.31 -7.63
C ARG A 186 9.44 -6.89 -6.36
N LEU A 187 8.32 -6.18 -6.50
CA LEU A 187 7.49 -5.75 -5.37
C LEU A 187 6.84 -6.95 -4.65
N PHE A 188 6.28 -7.89 -5.42
CA PHE A 188 5.62 -9.07 -4.86
C PHE A 188 6.59 -10.17 -4.44
N PHE A 189 7.87 -10.11 -4.85
CA PHE A 189 8.89 -11.07 -4.44
C PHE A 189 9.15 -11.00 -2.94
N GLU A 190 9.40 -9.81 -2.40
CA GLU A 190 9.60 -9.64 -0.94
C GLU A 190 8.35 -10.06 -0.17
N PHE A 191 7.15 -9.75 -0.68
CA PHE A 191 5.88 -10.21 -0.11
C PHE A 191 5.76 -11.75 -0.08
N ALA A 192 5.98 -12.41 -1.22
CA ALA A 192 5.80 -13.84 -1.39
C ALA A 192 6.84 -14.67 -0.62
N VAL A 193 8.10 -14.20 -0.57
CA VAL A 193 9.14 -14.86 0.23
C VAL A 193 8.88 -14.66 1.72
N THR A 194 8.48 -13.46 2.17
CA THR A 194 8.19 -13.20 3.59
C THR A 194 7.06 -14.09 4.10
N ILE A 195 5.95 -14.22 3.35
CA ILE A 195 4.84 -15.10 3.75
C ILE A 195 5.27 -16.58 3.73
N THR A 196 6.02 -17.02 2.71
CA THR A 196 6.51 -18.40 2.62
C THR A 196 7.41 -18.77 3.80
N VAL A 197 8.36 -17.88 4.14
CA VAL A 197 9.26 -18.08 5.28
C VAL A 197 8.47 -18.10 6.59
N SER A 198 7.51 -17.19 6.76
CA SER A 198 6.66 -17.17 7.95
C SER A 198 5.83 -18.45 8.11
N LEU A 199 5.29 -18.99 7.02
CA LEU A 199 4.56 -20.26 7.00
C LEU A 199 5.47 -21.47 7.34
N LEU A 200 6.69 -21.50 6.81
CA LEU A 200 7.65 -22.56 7.15
C LEU A 200 8.03 -22.50 8.63
N ILE A 201 8.26 -21.30 9.16
CA ILE A 201 8.54 -21.09 10.59
C ILE A 201 7.32 -21.49 11.43
N SER A 202 6.11 -21.17 10.99
CA SER A 202 4.85 -21.57 11.65
C SER A 202 4.79 -23.08 11.86
N VAL A 203 4.98 -23.88 10.81
CA VAL A 203 4.93 -25.34 10.89
C VAL A 203 5.97 -25.89 11.85
N VAL A 204 7.19 -25.36 11.79
CA VAL A 204 8.24 -25.76 12.73
C VAL A 204 7.81 -25.46 14.16
N MET A 205 7.31 -24.25 14.43
CA MET A 205 6.89 -23.84 15.76
C MET A 205 5.64 -24.58 16.26
N SER A 206 4.65 -24.82 15.40
CA SER A 206 3.40 -25.50 15.76
C SER A 206 3.59 -26.98 16.02
N LEU A 207 4.56 -27.65 15.36
CA LEU A 207 4.85 -29.07 15.57
C LEU A 207 5.96 -29.34 16.58
N THR A 208 6.71 -28.32 17.01
CA THR A 208 7.78 -28.49 18.01
C THR A 208 7.50 -27.75 19.31
N LEU A 209 7.35 -26.43 19.24
CA LEU A 209 7.18 -25.58 20.41
C LEU A 209 5.81 -25.78 21.05
N ALA A 210 4.74 -25.84 20.25
CA ALA A 210 3.38 -25.99 20.79
C ALA A 210 3.20 -27.32 21.58
N PRO A 211 3.59 -28.50 21.06
CA PRO A 211 3.45 -29.75 21.80
C PRO A 211 4.37 -29.81 23.01
N MET A 212 5.58 -29.23 22.93
CA MET A 212 6.51 -29.16 24.07
C MET A 212 5.92 -28.33 25.22
N LEU A 213 5.39 -27.14 24.92
CA LEU A 213 4.76 -26.29 25.93
C LEU A 213 3.46 -26.92 26.44
N ALA A 214 2.67 -27.56 25.58
CA ALA A 214 1.46 -28.28 25.98
C ALA A 214 1.77 -29.43 26.94
N ALA A 215 2.77 -30.26 26.64
CA ALA A 215 3.18 -31.36 27.50
C ALA A 215 3.62 -30.89 28.90
N ARG A 216 4.18 -29.68 29.01
CA ARG A 216 4.72 -29.14 30.27
C ARG A 216 3.72 -28.31 31.08
N PHE A 217 2.87 -27.54 30.41
CA PHE A 217 2.04 -26.52 31.06
C PHE A 217 0.54 -26.77 30.93
N MET A 218 0.10 -27.59 29.98
CA MET A 218 -1.32 -27.88 29.79
C MET A 218 -1.72 -29.07 30.67
N LYS A 219 -2.59 -28.81 31.65
CA LYS A 219 -3.12 -29.84 32.56
C LYS A 219 -4.47 -30.33 32.09
N ALA A 220 -4.82 -31.57 32.46
CA ALA A 220 -6.14 -32.12 32.19
C ALA A 220 -7.24 -31.18 32.74
N PRO A 221 -8.25 -30.82 31.93
CA PRO A 221 -9.31 -29.91 32.35
C PRO A 221 -10.15 -30.55 33.48
N LYS A 222 -10.33 -29.82 34.59
CA LYS A 222 -11.30 -30.18 35.62
C LYS A 222 -12.69 -29.97 35.03
N HIS A 223 -13.45 -31.05 34.84
CA HIS A 223 -14.81 -31.01 34.27
C HIS A 223 -15.65 -29.94 34.96
N ARG A 224 -15.99 -28.87 34.24
CA ARG A 224 -16.86 -27.79 34.71
C ARG A 224 -18.07 -27.76 33.77
N ASP A 225 -19.17 -28.38 34.21
CA ASP A 225 -20.36 -28.70 33.41
C ASP A 225 -21.15 -27.49 32.87
N THR A 226 -20.74 -26.26 33.14
CA THR A 226 -21.61 -25.08 33.07
C THR A 226 -21.83 -24.50 31.66
N SER A 227 -21.27 -25.09 30.59
CA SER A 227 -21.40 -24.52 29.24
C SER A 227 -21.53 -25.53 28.09
N LYS A 228 -21.94 -26.75 28.38
CA LYS A 228 -22.41 -27.68 27.35
C LYS A 228 -23.54 -27.04 26.51
N ASP A 229 -24.38 -26.19 27.12
CA ASP A 229 -25.55 -25.61 26.47
C ASP A 229 -25.28 -24.75 25.22
N PHE A 230 -24.32 -23.82 25.22
CA PHE A 230 -24.11 -22.96 24.05
C PHE A 230 -23.45 -23.71 22.88
N SER A 231 -22.37 -24.46 23.16
CA SER A 231 -21.67 -25.24 22.13
C SER A 231 -22.58 -26.33 21.56
N MET A 232 -23.34 -27.05 22.40
CA MET A 232 -24.29 -28.06 21.93
C MET A 232 -25.45 -27.43 21.13
N ARG A 233 -25.93 -26.23 21.50
CA ARG A 233 -26.96 -25.54 20.68
C ARG A 233 -26.42 -25.16 19.31
N LEU A 234 -25.17 -24.70 19.23
CA LEU A 234 -24.52 -24.38 17.97
C LEU A 234 -24.29 -25.62 17.10
N GLN A 235 -23.77 -26.70 17.69
CA GLN A 235 -23.58 -28.00 17.03
C GLN A 235 -24.90 -28.58 16.53
N ASN A 236 -25.93 -28.63 17.37
CA ASN A 236 -27.26 -29.12 16.97
C ASN A 236 -27.89 -28.25 15.88
N GLY A 237 -27.61 -26.94 15.87
CA GLY A 237 -28.03 -26.03 14.80
C GLY A 237 -27.34 -26.38 13.48
N TYR A 238 -26.02 -26.58 13.52
CA TYR A 238 -25.22 -27.01 12.38
C TYR A 238 -25.68 -28.38 11.83
N ASP A 239 -25.90 -29.37 12.69
CA ASP A 239 -26.34 -30.71 12.29
C ASP A 239 -27.68 -30.68 11.55
N ARG A 240 -28.63 -29.88 12.03
CA ARG A 240 -29.92 -29.70 11.33
C ARG A 240 -29.74 -29.05 9.97
N ALA A 241 -28.90 -28.02 9.88
CA ALA A 241 -28.60 -27.36 8.60
C ALA A 241 -27.94 -28.34 7.63
N LEU A 242 -26.97 -29.13 8.10
CA LEU A 242 -26.28 -30.13 7.30
C LEU A 242 -27.25 -31.20 6.78
N GLN A 243 -28.15 -31.70 7.62
CA GLN A 243 -29.19 -32.66 7.18
C GLN A 243 -30.09 -32.08 6.09
N VAL A 244 -30.47 -30.80 6.18
CA VAL A 244 -31.26 -30.13 5.14
C VAL A 244 -30.48 -30.01 3.83
N VAL A 245 -29.21 -29.64 3.90
CA VAL A 245 -28.29 -29.49 2.75
C VAL A 245 -28.07 -30.83 2.05
N LEU A 246 -27.83 -31.90 2.81
CA LEU A 246 -27.62 -33.25 2.28
C LEU A 246 -28.91 -33.83 1.68
N ARG A 247 -30.08 -33.57 2.30
CA ARG A 247 -31.38 -33.99 1.76
C ARG A 247 -31.71 -33.32 0.43
N HIS A 248 -31.23 -32.10 0.20
CA HIS A 248 -31.46 -31.33 -1.02
C HIS A 248 -30.19 -31.16 -1.86
N GLN A 249 -29.34 -32.18 -1.94
CA GLN A 249 -28.02 -32.12 -2.60
C GLN A 249 -28.03 -31.48 -3.99
N LYS A 250 -29.03 -31.79 -4.83
CA LYS A 250 -29.15 -31.19 -6.18
C LYS A 250 -29.40 -29.68 -6.13
N LEU A 251 -30.27 -29.21 -5.23
CA LEU A 251 -30.52 -27.78 -5.04
C LEU A 251 -29.30 -27.08 -4.45
N THR A 252 -28.60 -27.72 -3.51
CA THR A 252 -27.33 -27.22 -2.97
C THR A 252 -26.27 -27.06 -4.05
N LEU A 253 -26.14 -28.03 -4.96
CA LEU A 253 -25.22 -27.95 -6.11
C LEU A 253 -25.61 -26.83 -7.07
N VAL A 254 -26.90 -26.66 -7.37
CA VAL A 254 -27.38 -25.51 -8.16
C VAL A 254 -27.01 -24.20 -7.46
N GLY A 255 -27.23 -24.10 -6.14
CA GLY A 255 -26.83 -22.95 -5.33
C GLY A 255 -25.33 -22.67 -5.45
N PHE A 256 -24.48 -23.69 -5.35
CA PHE A 256 -23.03 -23.57 -5.55
C PHE A 256 -22.70 -22.98 -6.93
N PHE A 257 -23.23 -23.55 -8.02
CA PHE A 257 -22.95 -23.03 -9.36
C PHE A 257 -23.48 -21.61 -9.57
N VAL A 258 -24.63 -21.26 -8.99
CA VAL A 258 -25.16 -19.90 -9.00
C VAL A 258 -24.23 -18.95 -8.25
N THR A 259 -23.72 -19.32 -7.07
CA THR A 259 -22.76 -18.48 -6.33
C THR A 259 -21.44 -18.30 -7.08
N VAL A 260 -20.94 -19.35 -7.76
CA VAL A 260 -19.77 -19.25 -8.63
C VAL A 260 -20.04 -18.33 -9.81
N ALA A 261 -21.20 -18.44 -10.46
CA ALA A 261 -21.58 -17.58 -11.58
C ALA A 261 -21.68 -16.10 -11.14
N ILE A 262 -22.22 -15.83 -9.96
CA ILE A 262 -22.27 -14.47 -9.38
C ILE A 262 -20.85 -13.95 -9.12
N ALA A 263 -19.96 -14.78 -8.56
CA ALA A 263 -18.56 -14.38 -8.33
C ALA A 263 -17.83 -14.06 -9.65
N VAL A 264 -18.01 -14.89 -10.69
CA VAL A 264 -17.42 -14.67 -12.02
C VAL A 264 -18.00 -13.41 -12.66
N ALA A 265 -19.32 -13.21 -12.60
CA ALA A 265 -19.96 -11.98 -13.09
C ALA A 265 -19.38 -10.76 -12.37
N GLY A 266 -19.26 -10.80 -11.04
CA GLY A 266 -18.61 -9.76 -10.24
C GLY A 266 -17.19 -9.46 -10.72
N TYR A 267 -16.36 -10.48 -10.93
CA TYR A 267 -14.99 -10.32 -11.43
C TYR A 267 -14.92 -9.65 -12.82
N ILE A 268 -15.88 -9.94 -13.70
CA ILE A 268 -15.96 -9.32 -15.03
C ILE A 268 -16.35 -7.85 -14.91
N TYR A 269 -17.35 -7.52 -14.07
CA TYR A 269 -17.91 -6.17 -13.95
C TYR A 269 -17.10 -5.23 -13.05
N ILE A 270 -16.30 -5.74 -12.11
CA ILE A 270 -15.46 -4.89 -11.24
C ILE A 270 -14.40 -4.18 -12.10
N PRO A 271 -14.34 -2.83 -12.04
CA PRO A 271 -13.30 -2.05 -12.71
C PRO A 271 -11.91 -2.48 -12.25
N LYS A 272 -11.00 -2.69 -13.21
CA LYS A 272 -9.64 -3.15 -12.94
C LYS A 272 -8.72 -1.95 -12.86
N GLY A 273 -7.97 -1.87 -11.76
CA GLY A 273 -6.90 -0.90 -11.55
C GLY A 273 -5.56 -1.61 -11.34
N PHE A 274 -4.47 -0.87 -11.39
CA PHE A 274 -3.13 -1.43 -11.17
C PHE A 274 -2.74 -1.40 -9.69
N PHE A 275 -2.70 -0.20 -9.09
CA PHE A 275 -2.63 -0.01 -7.64
C PHE A 275 -3.70 0.99 -7.20
N PRO A 276 -4.28 0.84 -6.01
CA PRO A 276 -5.16 1.86 -5.45
C PRO A 276 -4.37 3.15 -5.25
N LEU A 277 -5.02 4.29 -5.51
CA LEU A 277 -4.43 5.59 -5.24
C LEU A 277 -4.34 5.81 -3.73
N GLN A 278 -3.16 6.16 -3.26
CA GLN A 278 -2.93 6.49 -1.87
C GLN A 278 -3.01 8.00 -1.65
N ASP A 279 -3.56 8.37 -0.49
CA ASP A 279 -3.52 9.74 -0.01
C ASP A 279 -2.22 9.98 0.79
N THR A 280 -1.23 10.59 0.14
CA THR A 280 0.07 10.91 0.73
C THR A 280 0.15 12.33 1.30
N ALA A 281 -0.98 13.06 1.36
CA ALA A 281 -1.04 14.49 1.66
C ALA A 281 -0.12 15.35 0.78
N PHE A 282 0.30 14.85 -0.38
CA PHE A 282 1.21 15.53 -1.28
C PHE A 282 0.69 15.48 -2.72
N VAL A 283 0.36 16.65 -3.27
CA VAL A 283 -0.18 16.80 -4.61
C VAL A 283 0.86 17.48 -5.49
N ILE A 284 1.11 16.90 -6.66
CA ILE A 284 2.01 17.44 -7.67
C ILE A 284 1.16 18.03 -8.78
N GLY A 285 1.37 19.31 -9.06
CA GLY A 285 0.81 20.00 -10.20
C GLY A 285 1.84 20.22 -11.30
N GLN A 286 1.44 20.07 -12.55
CA GLN A 286 2.23 20.54 -13.69
C GLN A 286 1.42 21.57 -14.46
N THR A 287 2.06 22.70 -14.73
CA THR A 287 1.48 23.79 -15.51
C THR A 287 2.07 23.81 -16.90
N GLN A 288 1.21 24.10 -17.88
CA GLN A 288 1.59 24.30 -19.26
C GLN A 288 0.83 25.51 -19.80
N ALA A 289 1.54 26.45 -20.40
CA ALA A 289 0.99 27.63 -21.07
C ALA A 289 1.39 27.64 -22.54
N ALA A 290 1.03 28.70 -23.26
CA ALA A 290 1.47 28.92 -24.64
C ALA A 290 3.01 28.93 -24.74
N GLU A 291 3.54 28.43 -25.85
CA GLU A 291 4.99 28.26 -26.05
C GLU A 291 5.75 29.59 -26.14
N ASP A 292 5.10 30.65 -26.61
CA ASP A 292 5.67 31.99 -26.75
C ASP A 292 5.43 32.89 -25.52
N ILE A 293 4.94 32.32 -24.41
CA ILE A 293 4.70 33.07 -23.18
C ILE A 293 6.02 33.61 -22.61
N SER A 294 6.01 34.89 -22.22
CA SER A 294 7.16 35.47 -21.53
C SER A 294 7.27 34.92 -20.11
N TYR A 295 8.48 34.92 -19.54
CA TYR A 295 8.69 34.52 -18.15
C TYR A 295 7.84 35.35 -17.17
N ASN A 296 7.68 36.65 -17.43
CA ASN A 296 6.93 37.56 -16.58
C ASN A 296 5.42 37.24 -16.60
N ASP A 297 4.88 36.90 -17.78
CA ASP A 297 3.47 36.52 -17.89
C ASP A 297 3.21 35.16 -17.26
N MET A 298 4.14 34.20 -17.47
CA MET A 298 4.08 32.89 -16.82
C MET A 298 4.17 33.03 -15.29
N MET A 299 4.92 34.01 -14.79
CA MET A 299 4.99 34.36 -13.38
C MET A 299 3.66 34.87 -12.86
N ALA A 300 3.06 35.85 -13.55
CA ALA A 300 1.78 36.42 -13.14
C ALA A 300 0.70 35.34 -13.02
N LYS A 301 0.62 34.44 -14.01
CA LYS A 301 -0.31 33.30 -14.00
C LYS A 301 -0.04 32.30 -12.88
N HIS A 302 1.23 31.99 -12.60
CA HIS A 302 1.58 31.14 -11.46
C HIS A 302 1.21 31.77 -10.11
N MET A 303 1.36 33.08 -9.98
CA MET A 303 0.97 33.80 -8.76
C MET A 303 -0.55 33.83 -8.56
N GLU A 304 -1.32 33.91 -9.65
CA GLU A 304 -2.78 33.79 -9.60
C GLU A 304 -3.21 32.38 -9.18
N LEU A 305 -2.61 31.33 -9.77
CA LEU A 305 -2.81 29.93 -9.35
C LEU A 305 -2.43 29.72 -7.88
N ALA A 306 -1.29 30.26 -7.46
CA ALA A 306 -0.81 30.17 -6.09
C ALA A 306 -1.78 30.80 -5.09
N LYS A 307 -2.43 31.91 -5.44
CA LYS A 307 -3.46 32.54 -4.60
C LYS A 307 -4.66 31.62 -4.41
N ILE A 308 -5.20 31.06 -5.50
CA ILE A 308 -6.35 30.14 -5.44
C ILE A 308 -6.04 28.90 -4.60
N ILE A 309 -4.84 28.32 -4.78
CA ILE A 309 -4.41 27.14 -4.03
C ILE A 309 -4.19 27.49 -2.55
N GLY A 310 -3.56 28.63 -2.26
CA GLY A 310 -3.26 29.07 -0.90
C GLY A 310 -4.48 29.47 -0.07
N GLU A 311 -5.59 29.87 -0.71
CA GLU A 311 -6.86 30.19 -0.04
C GLU A 311 -7.62 28.94 0.44
N ASP A 312 -7.26 27.74 -0.04
CA ASP A 312 -7.95 26.52 0.32
C ASP A 312 -7.52 26.01 1.72
N PRO A 313 -8.48 25.73 2.64
CA PRO A 313 -8.15 25.37 4.02
C PRO A 313 -7.44 24.03 4.17
N ALA A 314 -7.46 23.15 3.17
CA ALA A 314 -6.76 21.87 3.21
C ALA A 314 -5.25 21.99 2.95
N VAL A 315 -4.79 23.13 2.41
CA VAL A 315 -3.38 23.34 2.07
C VAL A 315 -2.59 23.75 3.32
N GLN A 316 -1.51 23.03 3.60
CA GLN A 316 -0.53 23.37 4.64
C GLN A 316 0.53 24.33 4.08
N GLY A 317 0.97 24.09 2.85
CA GLY A 317 1.93 24.93 2.15
C GLY A 317 2.10 24.48 0.71
N PHE A 318 2.70 25.33 -0.11
CA PHE A 318 2.99 24.99 -1.49
C PHE A 318 4.30 25.63 -1.95
N ASN A 319 4.88 25.08 -3.00
CA ASN A 319 5.97 25.70 -3.73
C ASN A 319 5.69 25.60 -5.21
N THR A 320 6.03 26.66 -5.94
CA THR A 320 5.92 26.68 -7.39
C THR A 320 7.21 27.12 -8.05
N ALA A 321 7.50 26.53 -9.21
CA ALA A 321 8.65 26.88 -10.02
C ALA A 321 8.28 26.88 -11.49
N ILE A 322 8.83 27.85 -12.21
CA ILE A 322 8.73 27.97 -13.67
C ILE A 322 10.01 27.37 -14.25
N GLY A 323 9.89 26.62 -15.34
CA GLY A 323 10.98 25.88 -15.98
C GLY A 323 10.92 24.38 -15.73
N GLY A 324 12.02 23.68 -16.02
CA GLY A 324 12.10 22.21 -15.93
C GLY A 324 11.62 21.46 -17.17
N GLY A 325 11.57 22.15 -18.32
CA GLY A 325 11.22 21.60 -19.64
C GLY A 325 10.85 22.67 -20.67
N GLY A 326 11.35 23.91 -20.52
CA GLY A 326 10.96 25.10 -21.29
C GLY A 326 10.31 26.19 -20.43
N TRP A 327 10.24 27.42 -20.96
CA TRP A 327 9.67 28.60 -20.27
C TRP A 327 8.14 28.54 -20.11
N SER A 328 7.47 27.80 -21.01
CA SER A 328 6.04 27.57 -21.02
C SER A 328 5.56 26.51 -20.03
N ASN A 329 6.49 25.83 -19.34
CA ASN A 329 6.21 24.76 -18.39
C ASN A 329 6.55 25.20 -16.97
N GLY A 330 5.79 24.68 -16.01
CA GLY A 330 6.06 24.87 -14.58
C GLY A 330 5.54 23.72 -13.74
N ARG A 331 5.81 23.81 -12.44
CA ARG A 331 5.48 22.76 -11.49
C ARG A 331 5.04 23.34 -10.15
N PHE A 332 4.01 22.74 -9.59
CA PHE A 332 3.53 22.95 -8.24
C PHE A 332 3.82 21.71 -7.39
N TRP A 333 4.29 21.94 -6.17
CA TRP A 333 4.35 20.97 -5.10
C TRP A 333 3.47 21.49 -3.99
N ILE A 334 2.35 20.81 -3.75
CA ILE A 334 1.32 21.22 -2.80
C ILE A 334 1.34 20.21 -1.66
N VAL A 335 1.53 20.69 -0.44
CA VAL A 335 1.51 19.91 0.78
C VAL A 335 0.18 20.18 1.47
N LEU A 336 -0.61 19.14 1.63
CA LEU A 336 -1.87 19.19 2.33
C LEU A 336 -1.64 18.95 3.82
N LYS A 337 -2.59 19.40 4.64
CA LYS A 337 -2.62 19.06 6.07
C LYS A 337 -2.81 17.55 6.26
N ASP A 338 -2.49 17.05 7.46
CA ASP A 338 -2.72 15.65 7.80
C ASP A 338 -4.20 15.28 7.64
N ARG A 339 -4.47 14.00 7.38
CA ARG A 339 -5.83 13.53 7.07
C ARG A 339 -6.86 13.87 8.17
N GLY A 340 -6.45 13.93 9.43
CA GLY A 340 -7.31 14.32 10.55
C GLY A 340 -7.65 15.82 10.63
N ASP A 341 -6.82 16.67 10.03
CA ASP A 341 -6.93 18.14 10.09
C ASP A 341 -7.54 18.76 8.81
N ARG A 342 -8.02 17.91 7.88
CA ARG A 342 -8.66 18.34 6.63
C ARG A 342 -9.94 17.57 6.34
N ASP A 343 -10.86 18.26 5.68
CA ASP A 343 -12.18 17.78 5.30
C ASP A 343 -12.15 16.84 4.08
N VAL A 344 -11.14 16.97 3.23
CA VAL A 344 -11.07 16.28 1.93
C VAL A 344 -9.82 15.40 1.75
N SER A 345 -9.97 14.32 1.00
CA SER A 345 -8.85 13.49 0.54
C SER A 345 -8.02 14.23 -0.51
N SER A 346 -6.83 13.72 -0.85
CA SER A 346 -6.00 14.32 -1.91
C SER A 346 -6.74 14.36 -3.26
N GLU A 347 -7.55 13.34 -3.56
CA GLU A 347 -8.32 13.27 -4.81
C GLU A 347 -9.52 14.22 -4.79
N GLU A 348 -10.25 14.27 -3.67
CA GLU A 348 -11.35 15.22 -3.46
C GLU A 348 -10.85 16.67 -3.52
N PHE A 349 -9.69 16.97 -2.96
CA PHE A 349 -9.02 18.27 -3.09
C PHE A 349 -8.73 18.61 -4.56
N ILE A 350 -8.18 17.66 -5.32
CA ILE A 350 -7.90 17.86 -6.75
C ILE A 350 -9.20 18.19 -7.50
N ASN A 351 -10.26 17.42 -7.27
CA ASN A 351 -11.56 17.63 -7.90
C ASN A 351 -12.19 18.96 -7.49
N ARG A 352 -11.96 19.43 -6.25
CA ARG A 352 -12.41 20.73 -5.74
C ARG A 352 -11.65 21.91 -6.35
N ILE A 353 -10.35 21.79 -6.55
CA ILE A 353 -9.49 22.86 -7.08
C ILE A 353 -9.59 22.98 -8.60
N ARG A 354 -9.75 21.85 -9.31
CA ARG A 354 -9.81 21.79 -10.78
C ARG A 354 -10.72 22.86 -11.42
N PRO A 355 -12.01 23.01 -11.04
CA PRO A 355 -12.86 24.03 -11.64
C PRO A 355 -12.36 25.45 -11.35
N LYS A 356 -11.86 25.71 -10.13
CA LYS A 356 -11.37 27.03 -9.71
C LYS A 356 -10.16 27.49 -10.54
N VAL A 357 -9.23 26.58 -10.83
CA VAL A 357 -8.00 26.90 -11.59
C VAL A 357 -8.23 26.90 -13.10
N SER A 358 -9.25 26.22 -13.60
CA SER A 358 -9.60 26.21 -15.03
C SER A 358 -10.08 27.56 -15.57
N HIS A 359 -10.45 28.48 -14.68
CA HIS A 359 -10.88 29.83 -15.05
C HIS A 359 -9.72 30.74 -15.51
N ILE A 360 -8.46 30.39 -15.24
CA ILE A 360 -7.32 31.23 -15.62
C ILE A 360 -6.99 31.01 -17.10
N PRO A 361 -7.20 32.02 -17.97
CA PRO A 361 -7.02 31.84 -19.40
C PRO A 361 -5.55 31.65 -19.79
N GLY A 362 -5.31 30.69 -20.69
CA GLY A 362 -4.00 30.45 -21.29
C GLY A 362 -2.97 29.82 -20.35
N ILE A 363 -3.40 29.09 -19.32
CA ILE A 363 -2.58 28.16 -18.55
C ILE A 363 -3.43 26.95 -18.15
N ASN A 364 -2.89 25.75 -18.30
CA ASN A 364 -3.52 24.53 -17.83
C ASN A 364 -2.71 23.98 -16.65
N LEU A 365 -3.38 23.74 -15.53
CA LEU A 365 -2.79 23.10 -14.34
C LEU A 365 -3.39 21.70 -14.19
N SER A 366 -2.56 20.68 -14.36
CA SER A 366 -2.97 19.30 -14.10
C SER A 366 -2.39 18.83 -12.79
N LEU A 367 -3.25 18.32 -11.91
CA LEU A 367 -2.90 17.88 -10.56
C LEU A 367 -2.98 16.36 -10.45
N ARG A 368 -2.08 15.77 -9.67
CA ARG A 368 -2.14 14.36 -9.26
C ARG A 368 -1.63 14.16 -7.84
N SER A 369 -2.18 13.19 -7.13
CA SER A 369 -1.62 12.73 -5.85
C SER A 369 -0.28 12.05 -6.10
N ALA A 370 0.74 12.39 -5.31
CA ALA A 370 2.03 11.71 -5.38
C ALA A 370 1.88 10.29 -4.85
N GLN A 371 2.26 9.30 -5.65
CA GLN A 371 2.25 7.89 -5.25
C GLN A 371 3.64 7.48 -4.78
N ASP A 372 3.70 6.68 -3.72
CA ASP A 372 4.97 6.12 -3.21
C ASP A 372 5.53 5.04 -4.16
N ILE A 373 4.63 4.27 -4.79
CA ILE A 373 4.95 3.35 -5.87
C ILE A 373 4.69 4.07 -7.19
N ASN A 374 5.73 4.63 -7.81
CA ASN A 374 5.64 5.24 -9.13
C ASN A 374 6.45 4.43 -10.15
N LEU A 375 5.74 3.78 -11.06
CA LEU A 375 6.28 2.84 -12.04
C LEU A 375 6.38 3.44 -13.44
N SER A 376 6.04 4.73 -13.59
CA SER A 376 6.16 5.45 -14.85
C SER A 376 7.62 5.75 -15.17
N ALA A 377 8.06 5.40 -16.38
CA ALA A 377 9.43 5.57 -16.87
C ALA A 377 9.82 7.04 -17.17
N GLY A 378 8.99 8.03 -16.81
CA GLY A 378 9.28 9.44 -17.05
C GLY A 378 8.58 10.39 -16.08
N SER A 379 8.89 11.68 -16.21
CA SER A 379 8.22 12.80 -15.55
C SER A 379 6.80 13.06 -16.10
N GLY A 380 6.14 11.99 -16.57
CA GLY A 380 4.82 11.98 -17.17
C GLY A 380 3.85 12.74 -16.28
N SER A 381 3.10 13.62 -16.93
CA SER A 381 2.31 14.62 -16.25
C SER A 381 0.89 14.18 -15.91
N ALA A 382 0.51 13.02 -16.43
CA ALA A 382 -0.75 12.33 -16.18
C ALA A 382 -0.49 10.94 -15.55
N GLN A 383 -1.55 10.36 -14.97
CA GLN A 383 -1.53 9.01 -14.40
C GLN A 383 -1.37 7.92 -15.47
N TYR A 384 -1.92 8.15 -16.66
CA TYR A 384 -1.79 7.29 -17.83
C TYR A 384 -0.98 8.01 -18.91
N VAL A 385 -0.01 7.31 -19.49
CA VAL A 385 0.88 7.86 -20.53
C VAL A 385 0.82 6.97 -21.75
N TYR A 386 0.46 7.55 -22.89
CA TYR A 386 0.56 6.90 -24.20
C TYR A 386 1.75 7.47 -24.95
N VAL A 387 2.58 6.60 -25.52
CA VAL A 387 3.74 6.99 -26.32
C VAL A 387 3.48 6.65 -27.78
N LEU A 388 3.15 7.67 -28.57
CA LEU A 388 3.02 7.55 -30.02
C LEU A 388 4.42 7.61 -30.64
N LYS A 389 4.74 6.65 -31.51
CA LYS A 389 6.03 6.58 -32.22
C LYS A 389 5.78 6.60 -33.72
N GLY A 390 6.57 7.39 -34.45
CA GLY A 390 6.54 7.50 -35.89
C GLY A 390 7.92 7.84 -36.43
N GLN A 391 8.20 7.47 -37.68
CA GLN A 391 9.45 7.82 -38.36
C GLN A 391 9.38 9.19 -39.06
N ASP A 392 8.17 9.60 -39.45
CA ASP A 392 7.88 10.88 -40.07
C ASP A 392 7.31 11.83 -39.01
N TYR A 393 7.94 13.00 -38.86
CA TYR A 393 7.56 14.01 -37.89
C TYR A 393 6.22 14.67 -38.22
N ASP A 394 5.95 14.98 -39.49
CA ASP A 394 4.74 15.68 -39.90
C ASP A 394 3.52 14.78 -39.71
N ALA A 395 3.65 13.51 -40.10
CA ALA A 395 2.64 12.50 -39.84
C ALA A 395 2.42 12.29 -38.32
N LEU A 396 3.49 12.22 -37.53
CA LEU A 396 3.39 12.05 -36.08
C LEU A 396 2.68 13.24 -35.41
N SER A 397 2.98 14.46 -35.84
CA SER A 397 2.32 15.69 -35.37
C SER A 397 0.82 15.64 -35.66
N LEU A 398 0.44 15.39 -36.91
CA LEU A 398 -0.96 15.34 -37.34
C LEU A 398 -1.78 14.32 -36.54
N TRP A 399 -1.24 13.11 -36.36
CA TRP A 399 -1.95 12.03 -35.66
C TRP A 399 -2.01 12.25 -34.15
N SER A 400 -0.97 12.84 -33.55
CA SER A 400 -1.00 13.18 -32.12
C SER A 400 -2.05 14.23 -31.81
N GLU A 401 -2.22 15.24 -32.67
CA GLU A 401 -3.25 16.27 -32.50
C GLU A 401 -4.66 15.67 -32.65
N ARG A 402 -4.90 14.90 -33.72
CA ARG A 402 -6.19 14.21 -33.94
C ARG A 402 -6.57 13.26 -32.82
N MET A 403 -5.61 12.48 -32.33
CA MET A 403 -5.82 11.57 -31.21
C MET A 403 -6.19 12.34 -29.94
N THR A 404 -5.50 13.45 -29.67
CA THR A 404 -5.76 14.29 -28.49
C THR A 404 -7.14 14.94 -28.56
N GLN A 405 -7.55 15.45 -29.72
CA GLN A 405 -8.90 15.99 -29.94
C GLN A 405 -9.97 14.91 -29.72
N ALA A 406 -9.85 13.75 -30.38
CA ALA A 406 -10.80 12.66 -30.23
C ALA A 406 -10.92 12.14 -28.79
N MET A 407 -9.83 12.13 -28.04
CA MET A 407 -9.84 11.76 -26.62
C MET A 407 -10.50 12.83 -25.75
N ASN A 408 -10.30 14.13 -26.03
CA ASN A 408 -10.97 15.22 -25.32
C ASN A 408 -12.49 15.27 -25.58
N ASP A 409 -12.95 14.83 -26.76
CA ASP A 409 -14.38 14.76 -27.08
C ASP A 409 -15.11 13.63 -26.33
N SER A 410 -14.37 12.65 -25.81
CA SER A 410 -14.92 11.53 -25.05
C SER A 410 -15.18 11.90 -23.59
N ARG A 411 -16.33 11.45 -23.06
CA ARG A 411 -16.66 11.62 -21.63
C ARG A 411 -15.80 10.76 -20.69
N THR A 412 -15.04 9.80 -21.23
CA THR A 412 -14.23 8.86 -20.43
C THR A 412 -12.90 9.47 -20.01
N PHE A 413 -12.35 10.41 -20.77
CA PHE A 413 -11.04 10.99 -20.51
C PHE A 413 -11.19 12.42 -19.97
N SER A 414 -10.25 12.82 -19.12
CA SER A 414 -10.16 14.17 -18.58
C SER A 414 -8.73 14.65 -18.65
N ASP A 415 -8.54 15.95 -18.91
CA ASP A 415 -7.23 16.60 -18.95
C ASP A 415 -6.24 15.95 -19.93
N VAL A 416 -6.73 15.57 -21.13
CA VAL A 416 -5.91 14.94 -22.17
C VAL A 416 -5.04 15.98 -22.84
N ARG A 417 -3.76 15.64 -23.02
CA ARG A 417 -2.76 16.49 -23.67
C ARG A 417 -1.70 15.65 -24.36
N HIS A 418 -1.00 16.30 -25.28
CA HIS A 418 0.26 15.81 -25.84
C HIS A 418 1.41 16.75 -25.49
N ASN A 419 2.63 16.26 -25.64
CA ASN A 419 3.87 16.99 -25.37
C ASN A 419 4.53 17.57 -26.62
N LEU A 420 3.94 17.43 -27.82
CA LEU A 420 4.41 18.16 -29.00
C LEU A 420 4.32 19.67 -28.76
N GLN A 421 5.42 20.35 -29.05
CA GLN A 421 5.56 21.79 -29.01
C GLN A 421 5.93 22.27 -30.42
N LEU A 422 4.99 22.92 -31.09
CA LEU A 422 5.08 23.31 -32.52
C LEU A 422 4.89 24.82 -32.72
N GLY A 423 4.39 25.52 -31.69
CA GLY A 423 3.99 26.93 -31.76
C GLY A 423 5.10 27.92 -31.41
N ALA A 424 6.28 27.45 -31.02
CA ALA A 424 7.39 28.32 -30.65
C ALA A 424 7.80 29.22 -31.82
N ARG A 425 7.76 30.54 -31.61
CA ARG A 425 8.24 31.52 -32.60
C ARG A 425 9.76 31.37 -32.74
N MET A 426 10.19 30.92 -33.91
CA MET A 426 11.61 30.82 -34.24
C MET A 426 12.01 31.96 -35.19
N GLN A 427 13.13 32.62 -34.91
CA GLN A 427 13.77 33.53 -35.85
C GLN A 427 15.00 32.83 -36.43
N ALA A 428 14.91 32.42 -37.69
CA ALA A 428 16.04 31.83 -38.40
C ALA A 428 17.03 32.93 -38.78
N VAL A 429 18.27 32.84 -38.28
CA VAL A 429 19.38 33.69 -38.72
C VAL A 429 20.19 32.90 -39.73
N THR A 430 20.02 33.20 -41.01
CA THR A 430 20.86 32.66 -42.07
C THR A 430 22.14 33.49 -42.13
N ILE A 431 23.24 32.94 -41.62
CA ILE A 431 24.56 33.58 -41.71
C ILE A 431 25.09 33.32 -43.12
N ASP A 432 25.18 34.37 -43.92
CA ASP A 432 25.94 34.34 -45.16
C ASP A 432 27.44 34.28 -44.81
N ARG A 433 28.11 33.20 -45.22
CA ARG A 433 29.53 32.96 -44.93
C ARG A 433 30.46 33.45 -46.06
N VAL A 434 29.91 34.08 -47.10
CA VAL A 434 30.65 34.49 -48.31
C VAL A 434 30.82 36.02 -48.40
N ALA A 435 30.32 36.78 -47.42
CA ALA A 435 30.48 38.23 -47.34
C ALA A 435 31.73 38.67 -46.56
#